data_AF-A0A316WAE2-F1
#
_entry.id   AF-A0A316WAE2-F1
#
_cell.length_a   1.000
_cell.length_b   1.000
_cell.length_c   1.000
_cell.angle_alpha   90.00
_cell.angle_beta   90.00
_cell.angle_gamma   90.00
#
_symmetry.space_group_name_H-M   'P 1'
#
loop_
_entity.id
_entity.type
_entity.pdbx_description
1 polymer ?
#
loop_
_entity_poly.entity_id
_entity_poly.type
_entity_poly.pdbx_seq_one_letter_code
_entity_poly.pdbx_strand_id
1 'polypeptide(L)'
;LTIIFVCFGLQIAMAAPPIQAVLGGFVPSREIVTNPAALYIAIGIIGATVMPHNLYLHSSIVQTRAYPRTDQGRREALRFAVTDSTVALMLALFVNAAILIMAASVFHAGGRTDVEEIEQAYELLSPLLGVGIASTLFAVALLA
;
A
#
# COMPACT_ATOMS: atom_id res chain seq x y z
N LEU A 1 3.61 -11.19 2.36
CA LEU A 1 2.72 -10.25 3.08
C LEU A 1 3.17 -9.93 4.51
N THR A 2 3.30 -10.91 5.42
CA THR A 2 3.72 -10.63 6.82
C THR A 2 5.08 -9.92 6.89
N ILE A 3 6.04 -10.37 6.09
CA ILE A 3 7.37 -9.75 5.99
C ILE A 3 7.24 -8.29 5.56
N ILE A 4 6.55 -8.03 4.44
CA ILE A 4 6.29 -6.68 3.90
C ILE A 4 5.65 -5.79 4.98
N PHE A 5 4.59 -6.27 5.63
CA PHE A 5 3.86 -5.52 6.65
C PHE A 5 4.75 -5.15 7.85
N VAL A 6 5.56 -6.10 8.34
CA VAL A 6 6.50 -5.85 9.45
C VAL A 6 7.58 -4.86 9.02
N CYS A 7 8.20 -5.06 7.85
CA CYS A 7 9.25 -4.17 7.34
C CYS A 7 8.76 -2.73 7.16
N PHE A 8 7.60 -2.52 6.54
CA PHE A 8 7.04 -1.16 6.37
C PHE A 8 6.48 -0.59 7.68
N GLY A 9 5.92 -1.43 8.56
CA GLY A 9 5.47 -1.00 9.88
C GLY A 9 6.61 -0.49 10.76
N LEU A 10 7.74 -1.19 10.76
CA LEU A 10 8.96 -0.75 11.45
C LEU A 10 9.49 0.56 10.86
N GLN A 11 9.54 0.68 9.52
CA GLN A 11 10.03 1.91 8.89
C GLN A 11 9.13 3.12 9.17
N ILE A 12 7.79 2.98 9.17
CA ILE A 12 6.88 4.06 9.60
C ILE A 12 7.16 4.45 11.06
N ALA A 13 7.32 3.48 11.95
CA ALA A 13 7.59 3.75 13.36
C ALA A 13 8.91 4.51 13.54
N MET A 14 9.91 4.22 12.72
CA MET A 14 11.20 4.91 12.71
C MET A 14 11.12 6.30 12.08
N ALA A 15 10.31 6.47 11.03
CA ALA A 15 10.08 7.76 10.39
C ALA A 15 9.29 8.74 11.29
N ALA A 16 8.53 8.22 12.27
CA ALA A 16 7.74 8.98 13.23
C ALA A 16 6.96 10.16 12.62
N PRO A 17 6.13 9.92 11.58
CA PRO A 17 5.43 10.99 10.88
C PRO A 17 4.40 11.67 11.80
N PRO A 18 4.13 12.98 11.63
CA PRO A 18 3.12 13.68 12.40
C PRO A 18 1.73 13.10 12.12
N ILE A 19 1.13 12.46 13.14
CA ILE A 19 -0.16 11.76 13.04
C ILE A 19 -1.27 12.68 12.51
N GLN A 20 -1.25 13.96 12.87
CA GLN A 20 -2.23 14.94 12.40
C GLN A 20 -2.17 15.11 10.87
N ALA A 21 -0.97 15.15 10.28
CA ALA A 21 -0.82 15.27 8.83
C ALA A 21 -1.23 13.97 8.13
N VAL A 22 -0.90 12.82 8.72
CA VAL A 22 -1.34 11.51 8.21
C VAL A 22 -2.86 11.42 8.17
N LEU A 23 -3.54 11.74 9.28
CA LEU A 23 -5.00 11.73 9.36
C LEU A 23 -5.64 12.78 8.44
N GLY A 24 -5.02 13.96 8.31
CA GLY A 24 -5.45 14.99 7.36
C GLY A 24 -5.36 14.52 5.90
N GLY A 25 -4.37 13.68 5.56
CA GLY A 25 -4.20 13.11 4.22
C GLY A 25 -5.31 12.13 3.81
N PHE A 26 -6.07 11.57 4.76
CA PHE A 26 -7.26 10.77 4.44
C PHE A 26 -8.46 11.62 4.04
N VAL A 27 -8.43 12.93 4.26
CA VAL A 27 -9.49 13.85 3.85
C VAL A 27 -9.29 14.20 2.36
N PRO A 28 -10.29 13.94 1.49
CA PRO A 28 -10.17 14.24 0.07
C PRO A 28 -9.98 15.75 -0.19
N SER A 29 -9.00 16.12 -1.01
CA SER A 29 -8.79 17.49 -1.45
C SER A 29 -9.21 17.68 -2.90
N ARG A 30 -9.71 18.87 -3.24
CA ARG A 30 -10.07 19.22 -4.63
C ARG A 30 -8.86 19.30 -5.55
N GLU A 31 -7.70 19.58 -4.98
CA GLU A 31 -6.44 19.73 -5.71
C GLU A 31 -6.05 18.48 -6.48
N ILE A 32 -6.36 17.29 -5.95
CA ILE A 32 -6.10 16.00 -6.60
C ILE A 32 -6.75 15.92 -7.99
N VAL A 33 -7.92 16.55 -8.17
CA VAL A 33 -8.68 16.50 -9.43
C VAL A 33 -8.40 17.70 -10.33
N THR A 34 -8.00 18.84 -9.75
CA THR A 34 -7.74 20.07 -10.52
C THR A 34 -6.30 20.17 -11.03
N ASN A 35 -5.33 19.57 -10.34
CA ASN A 35 -3.92 19.57 -10.75
C ASN A 35 -3.62 18.35 -11.63
N PRO A 36 -3.24 18.51 -12.92
CA PRO A 36 -2.97 17.40 -13.82
C PRO A 36 -1.88 16.43 -13.33
N ALA A 37 -0.84 16.92 -12.64
CA ALA A 37 0.24 16.07 -12.14
C ALA A 37 -0.24 15.21 -10.95
N ALA A 38 -0.99 15.81 -10.02
CA ALA A 38 -1.59 15.08 -8.91
C ALA A 38 -2.62 14.05 -9.40
N LEU A 39 -3.44 14.43 -10.39
CA LEU A 39 -4.42 13.55 -11.02
C LEU A 39 -3.74 12.37 -11.73
N TYR A 40 -2.63 12.61 -12.43
CA TYR A 40 -1.85 11.56 -13.09
C TYR A 40 -1.35 10.51 -12.09
N ILE A 41 -0.74 10.96 -10.98
CA ILE A 41 -0.28 10.06 -9.91
C ILE A 41 -1.46 9.32 -9.27
N ALA A 42 -2.57 10.01 -8.98
CA ALA A 42 -3.76 9.41 -8.39
C ALA A 42 -4.36 8.30 -9.27
N ILE A 43 -4.47 8.55 -10.58
CA ILE A 43 -4.92 7.53 -11.55
C ILE A 43 -3.94 6.35 -11.58
N GLY A 44 -2.63 6.62 -11.54
CA GLY A 44 -1.59 5.58 -11.45
C GLY A 44 -1.74 4.68 -10.22
N ILE A 45 -1.96 5.27 -9.04
CA ILE A 45 -2.21 4.53 -7.79
C ILE A 45 -3.49 3.68 -7.89
N ILE A 46 -4.56 4.23 -8.47
CA ILE A 46 -5.82 3.48 -8.68
C ILE A 46 -5.60 2.31 -9.65
N GLY A 47 -4.90 2.54 -10.77
CA GLY A 47 -4.63 1.49 -11.75
C GLY A 47 -3.73 0.38 -11.21
N ALA A 48 -2.74 0.73 -10.39
CA ALA A 48 -1.85 -0.24 -9.74
C ALA A 48 -2.57 -1.08 -8.67
N THR A 49 -3.54 -0.50 -7.96
CA THR A 49 -4.30 -1.20 -6.91
C THR A 49 -5.46 -2.04 -7.46
N VAL A 50 -6.16 -1.54 -8.48
CA VAL A 50 -7.26 -2.26 -9.14
C VAL A 50 -6.72 -2.95 -10.39
N MET A 51 -6.10 -4.11 -10.19
CA MET A 51 -5.56 -4.91 -11.28
C MET A 51 -6.69 -5.71 -11.97
N PRO A 52 -7.03 -5.45 -13.25
CA PRO A 52 -8.19 -6.07 -13.89
C PRO A 52 -8.14 -7.60 -13.92
N HIS A 53 -6.93 -8.16 -14.08
CA HIS A 53 -6.74 -9.61 -14.06
C HIS A 53 -7.11 -10.26 -12.71
N ASN A 54 -6.96 -9.54 -11.59
CA ASN A 54 -7.35 -10.06 -10.28
C ASN A 54 -8.86 -10.21 -10.13
N LEU A 55 -9.65 -9.39 -10.83
CA LEU A 55 -11.11 -9.53 -10.84
C LEU A 55 -11.51 -10.86 -11.49
N TYR A 56 -10.91 -11.19 -12.64
CA TYR A 56 -11.15 -12.47 -13.32
C TYR A 56 -10.62 -13.66 -12.50
N LEU A 57 -9.38 -13.55 -12.01
CA LEU A 57 -8.76 -14.62 -11.22
C LEU A 57 -9.56 -14.91 -9.95
N HIS A 58 -9.90 -13.88 -9.17
CA HIS A 58 -10.65 -14.04 -7.93
C HIS A 58 -12.07 -14.60 -8.17
N SER A 59 -12.72 -14.20 -9.27
CA SER A 59 -14.02 -14.75 -9.65
C SER A 59 -13.97 -16.26 -9.92
N SER A 60 -12.84 -16.78 -10.41
CA SER A 60 -12.64 -18.22 -10.64
C SER A 60 -12.23 -18.97 -9.36
N ILE A 61 -11.37 -18.39 -8.52
CA ILE A 61 -10.88 -19.01 -7.28
C ILE A 61 -12.00 -19.19 -6.25
N VAL A 62 -12.91 -18.23 -6.12
CA VAL A 62 -14.05 -18.36 -5.20
C VAL A 62 -14.95 -19.55 -5.57
N GLN A 63 -15.00 -19.95 -6.85
CA GLN A 63 -15.82 -21.06 -7.32
C GLN A 63 -15.22 -22.44 -7.00
N THR A 64 -13.91 -22.54 -6.77
CA THR A 64 -13.23 -23.81 -6.41
C THR A 64 -13.39 -24.17 -4.94
N ARG A 65 -13.87 -23.24 -4.10
CA ARG A 65 -14.16 -23.51 -2.68
C ARG A 65 -15.27 -24.55 -2.55
N ALA A 66 -15.09 -25.48 -1.62
CA ALA A 66 -16.10 -26.46 -1.27
C ALA A 66 -17.18 -25.78 -0.41
N TYR A 67 -18.37 -25.62 -0.96
CA TYR A 67 -19.56 -25.16 -0.24
C TYR A 67 -20.81 -25.84 -0.82
N PRO A 68 -21.86 -26.08 -0.01
CA PRO A 68 -23.13 -26.61 -0.50
C PRO A 68 -23.69 -25.68 -1.57
N ARG A 69 -24.07 -26.23 -2.74
CA ARG A 69 -24.64 -25.47 -3.87
C ARG A 69 -26.12 -25.13 -3.63
N THR A 70 -26.41 -24.63 -2.43
CA THR A 70 -27.69 -24.09 -1.98
C THR A 70 -27.55 -22.59 -1.76
N ASP A 71 -28.66 -21.85 -1.73
CA ASP A 71 -28.62 -20.39 -1.51
C ASP A 71 -27.98 -20.01 -0.18
N GLN A 72 -28.18 -20.81 0.86
CA GLN A 72 -27.56 -20.61 2.18
C GLN A 72 -26.05 -20.84 2.13
N GLY A 73 -25.59 -21.96 1.55
CA GLY A 73 -24.16 -22.26 1.41
C GLY A 73 -23.43 -21.24 0.54
N ARG A 74 -24.08 -20.73 -0.52
CA ARG A 74 -23.54 -19.65 -1.35
C ARG A 74 -23.37 -18.34 -0.58
N ARG A 75 -24.34 -17.94 0.25
CA ARG A 75 -24.25 -16.73 1.08
C ARG A 75 -23.11 -16.82 2.09
N GLU A 76 -22.94 -17.97 2.72
CA GLU A 76 -21.84 -18.21 3.65
C GLU A 76 -20.47 -18.17 2.95
N ALA A 77 -20.34 -18.87 1.82
CA ALA A 77 -19.11 -18.83 1.01
C ALA A 77 -18.75 -17.41 0.56
N LEU A 78 -19.76 -16.62 0.14
CA LEU A 78 -19.57 -15.21 -0.20
C LEU A 78 -19.11 -14.37 1.00
N ARG A 79 -19.69 -14.59 2.19
CA ARG A 79 -19.28 -13.87 3.41
C ARG A 79 -17.81 -14.12 3.74
N PHE A 80 -17.36 -15.37 3.67
CA PHE A 80 -15.96 -15.72 3.90
C PHE A 80 -15.05 -15.15 2.81
N ALA A 81 -15.42 -15.28 1.54
CA ALA A 81 -14.63 -14.75 0.43
C ALA A 81 -14.47 -13.22 0.51
N VAL A 82 -15.55 -12.49 0.83
CA VAL A 82 -15.52 -11.02 1.00
C VAL A 82 -14.66 -10.64 2.21
N THR A 83 -14.76 -11.37 3.32
CA THR A 83 -13.96 -11.09 4.52
C THR A 83 -12.48 -11.29 4.23
N ASP A 84 -12.11 -12.41 3.61
CA ASP A 84 -10.73 -12.73 3.21
C ASP A 84 -10.16 -11.65 2.26
N SER A 85 -10.91 -11.30 1.21
CA SER A 85 -10.52 -10.22 0.30
C SER A 85 -10.38 -8.87 1.00
N THR A 86 -11.31 -8.54 1.89
CA THR A 86 -11.31 -7.26 2.61
C THR A 86 -10.08 -7.16 3.51
N VAL A 87 -9.73 -8.22 4.25
CA VAL A 87 -8.52 -8.25 5.08
C VAL A 87 -7.27 -8.10 4.22
N ALA A 88 -7.18 -8.84 3.11
CA ALA A 88 -6.04 -8.75 2.20
C ALA A 88 -5.89 -7.33 1.60
N LEU A 89 -6.99 -6.73 1.15
CA LEU A 89 -7.00 -5.39 0.58
C LEU A 89 -6.69 -4.31 1.63
N MET A 90 -7.13 -4.46 2.87
CA MET A 90 -6.78 -3.54 3.96
C MET A 90 -5.28 -3.59 4.29
N LEU A 91 -4.68 -4.78 4.26
CA LEU A 91 -3.22 -4.92 4.42
C LEU A 91 -2.46 -4.31 3.23
N ALA A 92 -2.95 -4.49 2.00
CA ALA A 92 -2.37 -3.85 0.82
C ALA A 92 -2.49 -2.31 0.90
N LEU A 93 -3.65 -1.79 1.31
CA LEU A 93 -3.86 -0.36 1.55
C LEU A 93 -2.89 0.18 2.59
N PHE A 94 -2.69 -0.54 3.69
CA PHE A 94 -1.73 -0.16 4.72
C PHE A 94 -0.31 -0.02 4.16
N VAL A 95 0.15 -0.99 3.36
CA VAL A 95 1.49 -0.95 2.74
C VAL A 95 1.61 0.22 1.75
N ASN A 96 0.60 0.45 0.91
CA ASN A 96 0.60 1.57 -0.03
C ASN A 96 0.61 2.93 0.70
N ALA A 97 -0.19 3.06 1.76
CA ALA A 97 -0.17 4.25 2.61
C ALA A 97 1.19 4.42 3.31
N ALA A 98 1.80 3.33 3.78
CA ALA A 98 3.13 3.36 4.39
C ALA A 98 4.19 3.90 3.43
N ILE A 99 4.23 3.40 2.20
CA ILE A 99 5.15 3.86 1.17
C ILE A 99 4.96 5.36 0.91
N LEU A 100 3.70 5.80 0.74
CA LEU A 100 3.39 7.21 0.49
C LEU A 100 3.77 8.12 1.68
N ILE A 101 3.45 7.71 2.90
CA ILE A 101 3.79 8.45 4.12
C ILE A 101 5.30 8.53 4.31
N MET A 102 6.03 7.44 4.07
CA MET A 102 7.49 7.45 4.14
C MET A 102 8.09 8.36 3.09
N ALA A 103 7.62 8.30 1.84
CA ALA A 103 8.09 9.20 0.79
C ALA A 103 7.87 10.68 1.16
N ALA A 104 6.70 11.01 1.73
CA ALA A 104 6.41 12.36 2.18
C ALA A 104 7.23 12.79 3.42
N SER A 105 7.37 11.92 4.41
CA SER A 105 8.02 12.26 5.69
C SER A 105 9.55 12.21 5.64
N VAL A 106 10.13 11.40 4.74
CA VAL A 106 11.57 11.18 4.65
C VAL A 106 12.14 11.93 3.45
N PHE A 107 11.62 11.71 2.24
CA PHE A 107 12.18 12.31 1.03
C PHE A 107 11.72 13.76 0.84
N HIS A 108 10.41 14.00 0.87
CA HIS A 108 9.86 15.34 0.65
C HIS A 108 10.26 16.31 1.78
N ALA A 109 10.21 15.87 3.05
CA ALA A 109 10.71 16.67 4.18
C ALA A 109 12.23 16.90 4.12
N GLY A 110 12.99 15.96 3.57
CA GLY A 110 14.43 16.10 3.29
C GLY A 110 14.75 16.99 2.08
N GLY A 111 13.75 17.60 1.44
CA GLY A 111 13.92 18.47 0.27
C GLY A 111 14.20 17.71 -1.03
N ARG A 112 14.05 16.39 -1.06
CA ARG A 112 14.26 15.54 -2.23
C ARG A 112 12.93 15.21 -2.88
N THR A 113 12.64 15.90 -3.98
CA THR A 113 11.42 15.71 -4.78
C THR A 113 11.69 15.00 -6.11
N ASP A 114 12.94 14.64 -6.35
CA ASP A 114 13.50 14.02 -7.55
C ASP A 114 13.74 12.51 -7.40
N VAL A 115 13.15 11.89 -6.37
CA VAL A 115 13.24 10.44 -6.14
C VAL A 115 12.22 9.73 -7.04
N GLU A 116 12.70 9.23 -8.18
CA GLU A 116 11.87 8.54 -9.18
C GLU A 116 12.14 7.02 -9.18
N GLU A 117 13.35 6.61 -8.80
CA GLU A 117 13.80 5.23 -8.90
C GLU A 117 13.87 4.51 -7.55
N ILE A 118 13.61 3.20 -7.56
CA ILE A 118 13.69 2.35 -6.37
C ILE A 118 15.13 2.29 -5.82
N GLU A 119 16.15 2.38 -6.70
CA GLU A 119 17.56 2.42 -6.31
C GLU A 119 17.89 3.69 -5.51
N GLN A 120 17.41 4.85 -5.97
CA GLN A 120 17.55 6.12 -5.26
C GLN A 120 16.87 6.05 -3.89
N ALA A 121 15.67 5.46 -3.82
CA ALA A 121 14.98 5.25 -2.54
C ALA A 121 15.83 4.39 -1.58
N TYR A 122 16.45 3.30 -2.07
CA TYR A 122 17.32 2.45 -1.27
C TYR A 122 18.54 3.20 -0.72
N GLU A 123 19.23 4.00 -1.53
CA GLU A 123 20.41 4.75 -1.09
C GLU A 123 20.07 5.86 -0.08
N LEU A 124 18.89 6.48 -0.24
CA LEU A 124 18.48 7.65 0.55
C LEU A 124 17.77 7.29 1.86
N LEU A 125 17.17 6.11 1.97
CA LEU A 125 16.40 5.71 3.16
C LEU A 125 17.25 5.66 4.44
N SER A 126 18.39 4.95 4.43
CA SER A 126 19.26 4.85 5.60
C SER A 126 19.81 6.19 6.11
N PRO A 127 20.37 7.09 5.27
CA PRO A 127 20.91 8.36 5.74
C PRO A 127 19.80 9.32 6.21
N LEU A 128 18.62 9.33 5.58
CA LEU A 128 17.53 10.24 5.96
C LEU A 128 16.78 9.78 7.20
N LEU A 129 16.62 8.46 7.39
CA LEU A 129 16.04 7.91 8.62
C LEU A 129 17.05 7.84 9.78
N GLY A 130 18.34 7.99 9.50
CA GLY A 130 19.41 7.90 10.51
C GLY A 130 19.63 6.48 11.04
N VAL A 131 19.13 5.45 10.35
CA VAL A 131 19.26 4.05 10.77
C VAL A 131 19.73 3.17 9.61
N GLY A 132 20.93 2.60 9.73
CA GLY A 132 21.57 1.81 8.67
C GLY A 132 20.84 0.54 8.24
N ILE A 133 19.87 0.06 9.03
CA ILE A 133 19.06 -1.10 8.67
C ILE A 133 17.87 -0.74 7.74
N ALA A 134 17.53 0.54 7.61
CA ALA A 134 16.33 0.95 6.87
C ALA A 134 16.36 0.54 5.40
N SER A 135 17.49 0.72 4.71
CA SER A 135 17.65 0.28 3.31
C SER A 135 17.51 -1.23 3.17
N THR A 136 18.06 -2.01 4.11
CA THR A 136 17.94 -3.47 4.09
C THR A 136 16.51 -3.94 4.35
N LEU A 137 15.77 -3.30 5.26
CA LEU A 137 14.35 -3.60 5.49
C LEU A 137 13.51 -3.30 4.25
N PHE A 138 13.81 -2.21 3.55
CA PHE A 138 13.15 -1.86 2.30
C PHE A 138 13.44 -2.89 1.19
N ALA A 139 14.71 -3.27 1.01
CA ALA A 139 15.09 -4.30 0.03
C ALA A 139 14.44 -5.66 0.32
N VAL A 140 14.41 -6.08 1.59
CA VAL A 140 13.73 -7.32 2.01
C VAL A 140 12.23 -7.24 1.75
N ALA A 141 11.60 -6.08 1.99
CA ALA A 141 10.18 -5.88 1.72
C ALA A 141 9.85 -5.95 0.22
N LEU A 142 10.75 -5.51 -0.67
CA LEU A 142 10.57 -5.59 -2.12
C LEU A 142 10.74 -7.01 -2.68
N LEU A 143 11.54 -7.85 -2.00
CA LEU A 143 11.78 -9.23 -2.41
C LEU A 143 10.66 -10.19 -1.99
N ALA A 144 9.95 -9.88 -0.90
CA ALA A 144 8.98 -10.76 -0.22
C ALA A 144 7.54 -10.63 -0.74
#